data_AF-A0A839E3Y4-F1
#
_entry.id   AF-A0A839E3Y4-F1
#
_cell.length_a   1.000
_cell.length_b   1.000
_cell.length_c   1.000
_cell.angle_alpha   90.00
_cell.angle_beta   90.00
_cell.angle_gamma   90.00
#
_symmetry.space_group_name_H-M   'P 1'
#
loop_
_entity.id
_entity.type
_entity.pdbx_description
1 polymer ?
#
loop_
_entity_poly.entity_id
_entity_poly.type
_entity_poly.pdbx_seq_one_letter_code
_entity_poly.pdbx_strand_id
1 'polypeptide(L)'
;MRLYAPWKAVSNSTEVIVDPTIRLPNADGSTRTHHLRDPVEWPHPVDPPRTRVAYAAAHVVADPLGANAPGAPAQVDWPTTLAFRRHLWSHGLGVAEAMDTAQRGMGLDWAATQELVRRSAAEAAAVGGRIAAGAGTDHLPADVTSLDGVVSGYAEQVQAVQDAGAQVILMASRQLAALARGPEDYHEVYGRLLAQVDGPVILHWLGPMFDPALRGYWGSEDIATATDSLLTLLHEHASKIDGIKVSLLDAEHEIRLRAALPAGIRLYTGDDFDYPRLIKGESGASSDALLGVFAAIAPAASAALHALDKGDEATYDAILEPTVPLAKHLFAAPTYYYKTGIALLAWLNGHQPGFTMVGGLQSGRSVVHLAEAFRLADTAGLLAEPELAVSRMRCLLDLAGVDR
;
A
#
# COMPACT_ATOMS: atom_id res chain seq x y z
N MET A 1 -11.01 10.01 -30.88
CA MET A 1 -11.38 11.16 -30.01
C MET A 1 -12.89 11.16 -29.82
N ARG A 2 -13.40 10.41 -28.85
CA ARG A 2 -14.81 10.45 -28.43
C ARG A 2 -14.81 10.93 -26.98
N LEU A 3 -15.23 12.17 -26.80
CA LEU A 3 -15.39 12.81 -25.50
C LEU A 3 -16.61 12.19 -24.81
N TYR A 4 -16.41 11.61 -23.62
CA TYR A 4 -17.50 11.24 -22.73
C TYR A 4 -18.19 12.52 -22.25
N ALA A 5 -19.50 12.65 -22.52
CA ALA A 5 -20.31 13.76 -22.05
C ALA A 5 -20.66 13.58 -20.56
N PRO A 6 -20.77 14.69 -19.78
CA PRO A 6 -21.13 14.63 -18.37
C PRO A 6 -22.63 14.38 -18.20
N TRP A 7 -22.98 13.54 -17.23
CA TRP A 7 -24.37 13.27 -16.84
C TRP A 7 -24.94 14.50 -16.12
N LYS A 8 -26.04 15.06 -16.63
CA LYS A 8 -26.89 16.00 -15.89
C LYS A 8 -28.21 15.32 -15.55
N ALA A 9 -28.53 15.34 -14.26
CA ALA A 9 -29.74 14.81 -13.66
C ALA A 9 -30.98 15.66 -14.01
N VAL A 10 -32.12 14.99 -14.19
CA VAL A 10 -33.44 15.51 -13.81
C VAL A 10 -34.28 14.34 -13.31
N SER A 11 -34.65 14.37 -12.03
CA SER A 11 -35.84 13.70 -11.52
C SER A 11 -36.21 14.34 -10.19
N ASN A 12 -37.30 15.11 -10.21
CA ASN A 12 -37.94 15.65 -9.02
C ASN A 12 -38.80 14.52 -8.43
N SER A 13 -38.30 13.84 -7.42
CA SER A 13 -39.07 12.96 -6.54
C SER A 13 -38.65 13.28 -5.12
N THR A 14 -39.63 13.47 -4.24
CA THR A 14 -39.46 13.70 -2.81
C THR A 14 -38.54 12.64 -2.23
N GLU A 15 -37.25 12.96 -2.08
CA GLU A 15 -36.27 12.09 -1.45
C GLU A 15 -36.66 11.97 0.02
N VAL A 16 -37.22 10.81 0.36
CA VAL A 16 -37.10 10.31 1.71
C VAL A 16 -35.60 10.15 1.92
N ILE A 17 -34.98 11.04 2.68
CA ILE A 17 -33.62 10.85 3.17
C ILE A 17 -33.69 9.61 4.06
N VAL A 18 -33.39 8.46 3.47
CA VAL A 18 -33.23 7.23 4.23
C VAL A 18 -31.86 7.38 4.88
N ASP A 19 -31.84 7.73 6.17
CA ASP A 19 -30.63 7.66 6.98
C ASP A 19 -29.99 6.27 6.75
N PRO A 20 -28.81 6.19 6.09
CA PRO A 20 -28.24 4.91 5.72
C PRO A 20 -27.87 4.17 7.01
N THR A 21 -28.68 3.15 7.32
CA THR A 21 -28.52 2.34 8.53
C THR A 21 -28.23 0.90 8.15
N ILE A 22 -27.39 0.23 8.94
CA ILE A 22 -27.05 -1.18 8.71
C ILE A 22 -26.85 -1.91 10.04
N ARG A 23 -27.35 -3.13 10.14
CA ARG A 23 -27.07 -4.00 11.29
C ARG A 23 -25.73 -4.69 11.06
N LEU A 24 -24.78 -4.45 11.97
CA LEU A 24 -23.44 -5.00 11.86
C LEU A 24 -23.16 -5.95 13.03
N PRO A 25 -22.51 -7.11 12.79
CA PRO A 25 -22.16 -8.06 13.84
C PRO A 25 -21.04 -7.53 14.74
N ASN A 26 -21.08 -7.93 16.01
CA ASN A 26 -20.05 -7.69 17.02
C ASN A 26 -19.30 -9.00 17.34
N ALA A 27 -18.15 -8.88 17.99
CA ALA A 27 -17.34 -10.04 18.39
C ALA A 27 -18.02 -10.96 19.41
N ASP A 28 -18.99 -10.46 20.16
CA ASP A 28 -19.79 -11.23 21.13
C ASP A 28 -20.97 -12.00 20.47
N GLY A 29 -21.10 -11.93 19.14
CA GLY A 29 -22.18 -12.55 18.38
C GLY A 29 -23.47 -11.74 18.33
N SER A 30 -23.55 -10.61 19.04
CA SER A 30 -24.67 -9.68 18.91
C SER A 30 -24.59 -8.89 17.60
N THR A 31 -25.70 -8.26 17.22
CA THR A 31 -25.73 -7.28 16.12
C THR A 31 -26.14 -5.92 16.67
N ARG A 32 -25.53 -4.86 16.15
CA ARG A 32 -25.91 -3.48 16.48
C ARG A 32 -26.22 -2.69 15.21
N THR A 33 -27.29 -1.90 15.26
CA THR A 33 -27.58 -0.90 14.22
C THR A 33 -26.52 0.18 14.24
N HIS A 34 -25.86 0.36 13.11
CA HIS A 34 -24.94 1.45 12.81
C HIS A 34 -25.67 2.48 11.94
N HIS A 35 -25.68 3.73 12.40
CA HIS A 35 -26.16 4.88 11.65
C HIS A 35 -24.93 5.51 11.01
N LEU A 36 -24.89 5.56 9.68
CA LEU A 36 -23.77 6.17 8.98
C LEU A 36 -23.78 7.67 9.19
N ARG A 37 -22.60 8.28 9.14
CA ARG A 37 -22.49 9.75 9.13
C ARG A 37 -22.82 10.31 7.74
N ASP A 38 -23.01 11.62 7.68
CA ASP A 38 -23.05 12.33 6.40
C ASP A 38 -21.70 12.16 5.64
N PRO A 39 -21.72 11.98 4.31
CA PRO A 39 -20.52 11.91 3.48
C PRO A 39 -19.60 13.11 3.70
N VAL A 40 -18.30 12.86 3.69
CA VAL A 40 -17.29 13.92 3.68
C VAL A 40 -16.88 14.22 2.24
N GLU A 41 -17.02 15.48 1.83
CA GLU A 41 -16.50 15.96 0.55
C GLU A 41 -15.00 16.27 0.68
N TRP A 42 -14.17 15.42 0.08
CA TRP A 42 -12.72 15.62 0.04
C TRP A 42 -12.32 16.50 -1.13
N PRO A 43 -11.45 17.52 -0.91
CA PRO A 43 -10.97 18.36 -2.00
C PRO A 43 -10.15 17.53 -2.99
N HIS A 44 -10.45 17.71 -4.28
CA HIS A 44 -9.67 17.11 -5.34
C HIS A 44 -8.52 18.06 -5.70
N PRO A 45 -7.25 17.64 -5.55
CA PRO A 45 -6.12 18.55 -5.78
C PRO A 45 -5.89 18.79 -7.27
N VAL A 46 -5.20 19.88 -7.59
CA VAL A 46 -4.75 20.22 -8.94
C VAL A 46 -3.33 19.71 -9.19
N ASP A 47 -2.50 19.74 -8.15
CA ASP A 47 -1.08 19.37 -8.19
C ASP A 47 -0.76 18.33 -7.10
N PRO A 48 0.35 17.58 -7.20
CA PRO A 48 0.85 16.75 -6.10
C PRO A 48 1.26 17.57 -4.87
N PRO A 49 1.25 16.98 -3.66
CA PRO A 49 1.85 17.59 -2.47
C PRO A 49 3.32 17.97 -2.68
N ARG A 50 3.74 19.12 -2.15
CA ARG A 50 5.08 19.69 -2.37
C ARG A 50 6.04 19.42 -1.21
N THR A 51 5.53 19.40 0.02
CA THR A 51 6.37 19.25 1.23
C THR A 51 6.74 17.81 1.53
N ARG A 52 6.01 16.84 0.97
CA ARG A 52 6.27 15.40 1.13
C ARG A 52 6.16 14.69 -0.21
N VAL A 53 7.04 13.72 -0.43
CA VAL A 53 6.86 12.70 -1.45
C VAL A 53 5.97 11.60 -0.84
N ALA A 54 4.80 11.38 -1.43
CA ALA A 54 3.84 10.41 -0.92
C ALA A 54 3.47 9.39 -2.00
N TYR A 55 3.71 8.13 -1.70
CA TYR A 55 3.30 6.99 -2.51
C TYR A 55 2.22 6.18 -1.77
N ALA A 56 1.19 5.79 -2.51
CA ALA A 56 0.26 4.74 -2.09
C ALA A 56 0.72 3.40 -2.69
N ALA A 57 0.92 2.38 -1.85
CA ALA A 57 1.13 1.02 -2.32
C ALA A 57 -0.22 0.45 -2.79
N ALA A 58 -0.39 0.30 -4.10
CA ALA A 58 -1.67 -0.02 -4.70
C ALA A 58 -2.01 -1.52 -4.65
N HIS A 59 -3.27 -1.86 -4.39
CA HIS A 59 -3.77 -3.23 -4.50
C HIS A 59 -4.01 -3.62 -5.97
N VAL A 60 -4.28 -4.90 -6.25
CA VAL A 60 -4.72 -5.38 -7.58
C VAL A 60 -6.15 -5.86 -7.51
N VAL A 61 -6.88 -5.74 -8.64
CA VAL A 61 -8.24 -6.25 -8.75
C VAL A 61 -8.22 -7.56 -9.52
N ALA A 62 -8.77 -8.61 -8.92
CA ALA A 62 -8.89 -9.91 -9.58
C ALA A 62 -10.01 -9.87 -10.64
N ASP A 63 -9.77 -10.54 -11.77
CA ASP A 63 -10.85 -10.89 -12.70
C ASP A 63 -11.80 -11.86 -11.98
N PRO A 64 -13.08 -11.50 -11.77
CA PRO A 64 -14.02 -12.35 -11.06
C PRO A 64 -14.37 -13.64 -11.83
N LEU A 65 -14.11 -13.70 -13.14
CA LEU A 65 -14.29 -14.89 -13.97
C LEU A 65 -13.00 -15.72 -14.09
N GLY A 66 -11.87 -15.18 -13.61
CA GLY A 66 -10.58 -15.84 -13.62
C GLY A 66 -10.45 -16.91 -12.53
N ALA A 67 -9.58 -17.89 -12.77
CA ALA A 67 -9.31 -19.00 -11.85
C ALA A 67 -8.36 -18.58 -10.70
N ASN A 68 -8.72 -17.53 -9.96
CA ASN A 68 -7.96 -16.92 -8.85
C ASN A 68 -7.97 -17.75 -7.54
N ALA A 69 -7.90 -19.08 -7.64
CA ALA A 69 -7.83 -19.98 -6.50
C ALA A 69 -6.46 -19.88 -5.78
N PRO A 70 -6.36 -20.25 -4.50
CA PRO A 70 -5.08 -20.31 -3.80
C PRO A 70 -4.04 -21.14 -4.56
N GLY A 71 -2.87 -20.55 -4.84
CA GLY A 71 -1.78 -21.20 -5.57
C GLY A 71 -1.92 -21.21 -7.10
N ALA A 72 -3.04 -20.75 -7.66
CA ALA A 72 -3.18 -20.58 -9.10
C ALA A 72 -2.52 -19.26 -9.57
N PRO A 73 -2.08 -19.18 -10.84
CA PRO A 73 -1.60 -17.92 -11.42
C PRO A 73 -2.65 -16.81 -11.33
N ALA A 74 -2.20 -15.59 -11.09
CA ALA A 74 -3.07 -14.44 -10.92
C ALA A 74 -3.74 -14.05 -12.25
N GLN A 75 -5.06 -13.91 -12.22
CA GLN A 75 -5.84 -13.33 -13.32
C GLN A 75 -6.38 -11.97 -12.89
N VAL A 76 -5.80 -10.91 -13.45
CA VAL A 76 -6.05 -9.52 -13.04
C VAL A 76 -7.06 -8.86 -13.96
N ASP A 77 -8.03 -8.15 -13.39
CA ASP A 77 -8.88 -7.19 -14.10
C ASP A 77 -8.04 -5.93 -14.37
N TRP A 78 -7.44 -5.88 -15.57
CA TRP A 78 -6.55 -4.79 -15.94
C TRP A 78 -7.24 -3.42 -16.00
N PRO A 79 -8.41 -3.25 -16.67
CA PRO A 79 -9.10 -1.96 -16.70
C PRO A 79 -9.35 -1.37 -15.31
N THR A 80 -9.87 -2.17 -14.37
CA THR A 80 -10.19 -1.71 -13.02
C THR A 80 -8.92 -1.45 -12.21
N THR A 81 -7.94 -2.36 -12.30
CA THR A 81 -6.62 -2.21 -11.65
C THR A 81 -5.95 -0.89 -12.04
N LEU A 82 -5.93 -0.55 -13.34
CA LEU A 82 -5.33 0.69 -13.84
C LEU A 82 -6.19 1.93 -13.54
N ALA A 83 -7.53 1.79 -13.50
CA ALA A 83 -8.41 2.87 -13.07
C ALA A 83 -8.11 3.32 -11.63
N PHE A 84 -7.79 2.37 -10.76
CA PHE A 84 -7.39 2.69 -9.39
C PHE A 84 -6.05 3.45 -9.32
N ARG A 85 -5.07 3.14 -10.19
CA ARG A 85 -3.81 3.94 -10.27
C ARG A 85 -4.10 5.37 -10.71
N ARG A 86 -4.95 5.56 -11.71
CA ARG A 86 -5.40 6.88 -12.14
C ARG A 86 -6.10 7.66 -11.03
N HIS A 87 -6.90 7.00 -10.21
CA HIS A 87 -7.51 7.60 -9.02
C HIS A 87 -6.44 8.07 -8.01
N LEU A 88 -5.40 7.27 -7.74
CA LEU A 88 -4.32 7.68 -6.84
C LEU A 88 -3.56 8.91 -7.38
N TRP A 89 -3.21 8.91 -8.68
CA TRP A 89 -2.56 10.07 -9.31
C TRP A 89 -3.47 11.30 -9.36
N SER A 90 -4.79 11.12 -9.53
CA SER A 90 -5.74 12.23 -9.53
C SER A 90 -5.83 12.88 -8.14
N HIS A 91 -5.52 12.14 -7.08
CA HIS A 91 -5.33 12.67 -5.72
C HIS A 91 -3.90 13.17 -5.45
N GLY A 92 -3.04 13.30 -6.47
CA GLY A 92 -1.69 13.81 -6.35
C GLY A 92 -0.71 12.84 -5.66
N LEU A 93 -1.12 11.60 -5.39
CA LEU A 93 -0.26 10.59 -4.79
C LEU A 93 0.54 9.87 -5.88
N GLY A 94 1.79 9.50 -5.58
CA GLY A 94 2.54 8.53 -6.37
C GLY A 94 1.98 7.12 -6.19
N VAL A 95 2.28 6.24 -7.13
CA VAL A 95 1.96 4.81 -7.04
C VAL A 95 3.23 4.02 -6.74
N ALA A 96 3.21 3.26 -5.63
CA ALA A 96 4.19 2.21 -5.40
C ALA A 96 3.61 0.88 -5.90
N GLU A 97 4.07 0.46 -7.07
CA GLU A 97 3.52 -0.63 -7.86
C GLU A 97 4.16 -1.98 -7.49
N ALA A 98 3.37 -3.06 -7.63
CA ALA A 98 3.86 -4.43 -7.43
C ALA A 98 4.52 -4.69 -6.06
N MET A 99 4.08 -3.94 -5.05
CA MET A 99 4.50 -4.07 -3.64
C MET A 99 3.68 -5.14 -2.91
N ASP A 100 3.95 -5.35 -1.63
CA ASP A 100 3.22 -6.30 -0.78
C ASP A 100 1.68 -6.11 -0.81
N THR A 101 1.22 -4.86 -0.90
CA THR A 101 -0.22 -4.52 -1.02
C THR A 101 -0.85 -5.04 -2.31
N ALA A 102 -0.07 -5.16 -3.39
CA ALA A 102 -0.46 -5.78 -4.65
C ALA A 102 -0.47 -7.33 -4.57
N GLN A 103 -0.34 -7.90 -3.37
CA GLN A 103 -0.26 -9.34 -3.11
C GLN A 103 1.03 -10.00 -3.63
N ARG A 104 2.10 -9.23 -3.78
CA ARG A 104 3.41 -9.74 -4.21
C ARG A 104 3.95 -10.79 -3.25
N GLY A 105 4.40 -11.94 -3.77
CA GLY A 105 4.87 -13.07 -2.95
C GLY A 105 3.77 -13.79 -2.14
N MET A 106 2.50 -13.40 -2.32
CA MET A 106 1.33 -14.00 -1.66
C MET A 106 0.08 -13.88 -2.57
N GLY A 107 0.22 -14.32 -3.82
CA GLY A 107 -0.87 -14.41 -4.80
C GLY A 107 -0.49 -13.88 -6.18
N LEU A 108 0.13 -12.71 -6.28
CA LEU A 108 0.57 -12.14 -7.54
C LEU A 108 1.90 -12.76 -7.97
N ASP A 109 1.87 -13.62 -9.01
CA ASP A 109 3.05 -14.24 -9.57
C ASP A 109 3.89 -13.27 -10.43
N TRP A 110 5.11 -13.69 -10.78
CA TRP A 110 6.05 -12.83 -11.50
C TRP A 110 5.56 -12.42 -12.89
N ALA A 111 4.92 -13.32 -13.63
CA ALA A 111 4.43 -13.01 -14.98
C ALA A 111 3.33 -11.93 -14.92
N ALA A 112 2.38 -12.06 -13.99
CA ALA A 112 1.37 -11.02 -13.74
C ALA A 112 2.00 -9.71 -13.24
N THR A 113 3.05 -9.79 -12.43
CA THR A 113 3.77 -8.63 -11.90
C THR A 113 4.47 -7.84 -13.01
N GLN A 114 5.19 -8.51 -13.92
CA GLN A 114 5.84 -7.83 -15.06
C GLN A 114 4.82 -7.04 -15.87
N GLU A 115 3.67 -7.64 -16.15
CA GLU A 115 2.62 -6.97 -16.90
C GLU A 115 1.98 -5.81 -16.15
N LEU A 116 1.79 -5.95 -14.83
CA LEU A 116 1.32 -4.87 -13.96
C LEU A 116 2.25 -3.66 -14.01
N VAL A 117 3.56 -3.87 -13.80
CA VAL A 117 4.56 -2.80 -13.84
C VAL A 117 4.58 -2.12 -15.21
N ARG A 118 4.63 -2.91 -16.29
CA ARG A 118 4.66 -2.40 -17.67
C ARG A 118 3.43 -1.54 -17.99
N ARG A 119 2.23 -2.00 -17.64
CA ARG A 119 0.98 -1.27 -17.91
C ARG A 119 0.86 -0.01 -17.06
N SER A 120 1.12 -0.11 -15.76
CA SER A 120 1.02 1.03 -14.85
C SER A 120 2.05 2.11 -15.18
N ALA A 121 3.28 1.76 -15.56
CA ALA A 121 4.28 2.73 -15.96
C ALA A 121 3.91 3.45 -17.26
N ALA A 122 3.31 2.74 -18.22
CA ALA A 122 2.79 3.38 -19.44
C ALA A 122 1.66 4.39 -19.16
N GLU A 123 0.74 4.05 -18.24
CA GLU A 123 -0.31 4.98 -17.79
C GLU A 123 0.28 6.17 -17.03
N ALA A 124 1.28 5.93 -16.17
CA ALA A 124 1.99 6.96 -15.44
C ALA A 124 2.63 7.97 -16.40
N ALA A 125 3.35 7.48 -17.43
CA ALA A 125 3.96 8.32 -18.45
C ALA A 125 2.92 9.15 -19.23
N ALA A 126 1.74 8.60 -19.49
CA ALA A 126 0.68 9.29 -20.23
C ALA A 126 0.06 10.46 -19.44
N VAL A 127 0.06 10.40 -18.11
CA VAL A 127 -0.55 11.42 -17.24
C VAL A 127 0.47 12.24 -16.44
N GLY A 128 1.77 11.97 -16.60
CA GLY A 128 2.82 12.56 -15.77
C GLY A 128 2.77 12.07 -14.31
N GLY A 129 2.20 10.90 -14.07
CA GLY A 129 2.06 10.29 -12.75
C GLY A 129 3.40 9.79 -12.21
N ARG A 130 3.63 9.97 -10.90
CA ARG A 130 4.82 9.42 -10.23
C ARG A 130 4.62 7.93 -9.97
N ILE A 131 5.61 7.11 -10.34
CA ILE A 131 5.57 5.66 -10.14
C ILE A 131 6.94 5.11 -9.73
N ALA A 132 6.91 4.22 -8.74
CA ALA A 132 8.03 3.38 -8.36
C ALA A 132 7.53 1.92 -8.24
N ALA A 133 8.32 0.92 -8.59
CA ALA A 133 7.88 -0.47 -8.66
C ALA A 133 8.85 -1.44 -7.97
N GLY A 134 8.28 -2.46 -7.31
CA GLY A 134 9.02 -3.47 -6.57
C GLY A 134 9.81 -4.44 -7.45
N ALA A 135 11.12 -4.50 -7.23
CA ALA A 135 12.03 -5.53 -7.75
C ALA A 135 12.60 -6.36 -6.59
N GLY A 136 12.45 -7.68 -6.67
CA GLY A 136 12.82 -8.66 -5.67
C GLY A 136 13.32 -9.96 -6.30
N THR A 137 13.08 -11.08 -5.61
CA THR A 137 13.53 -12.42 -6.02
C THR A 137 12.43 -13.46 -5.91
N ASP A 138 11.17 -13.03 -5.86
CA ASP A 138 10.01 -13.88 -5.62
C ASP A 138 9.73 -14.91 -6.73
N HIS A 139 10.32 -14.73 -7.91
CA HIS A 139 10.29 -15.68 -9.02
C HIS A 139 11.35 -16.78 -8.91
N LEU A 140 12.39 -16.58 -8.08
CA LEU A 140 13.46 -17.56 -7.94
C LEU A 140 12.92 -18.84 -7.33
N PRO A 141 13.38 -20.00 -7.82
CA PRO A 141 13.01 -21.28 -7.23
C PRO A 141 13.56 -21.40 -5.81
N ALA A 142 12.93 -22.25 -5.01
CA ALA A 142 13.29 -22.43 -3.60
C ALA A 142 14.69 -23.04 -3.39
N ASP A 143 15.29 -23.62 -4.43
CA ASP A 143 16.59 -24.28 -4.44
C ASP A 143 17.74 -23.39 -4.92
N VAL A 144 17.55 -22.06 -5.01
CA VAL A 144 18.68 -21.15 -5.18
C VAL A 144 19.62 -21.26 -3.98
N THR A 145 20.90 -21.52 -4.24
CA THR A 145 21.90 -21.84 -3.20
C THR A 145 23.10 -20.89 -3.15
N SER A 146 23.16 -19.89 -4.02
CA SER A 146 24.28 -18.95 -4.10
C SER A 146 23.84 -17.49 -4.13
N LEU A 147 24.70 -16.61 -3.61
CA LEU A 147 24.51 -15.15 -3.68
C LEU A 147 24.48 -14.67 -5.15
N ASP A 148 25.29 -15.28 -6.03
CA ASP A 148 25.26 -14.99 -7.46
C ASP A 148 23.88 -15.27 -8.10
N GLY A 149 23.22 -16.36 -7.70
CA GLY A 149 21.87 -16.67 -8.15
C GLY A 149 20.86 -15.63 -7.68
N VAL A 150 20.99 -15.17 -6.43
CA VAL A 150 20.17 -14.09 -5.85
C VAL A 150 20.38 -12.77 -6.60
N VAL A 151 21.64 -12.38 -6.84
CA VAL A 151 21.98 -11.16 -7.60
C VAL A 151 21.41 -11.23 -9.02
N SER A 152 21.54 -12.39 -9.69
CA SER A 152 21.02 -12.58 -11.05
C SER A 152 19.49 -12.46 -11.10
N GLY A 153 18.78 -13.04 -10.12
CA GLY A 153 17.33 -12.90 -10.01
C GLY A 153 16.90 -11.44 -9.75
N TYR A 154 17.56 -10.76 -8.84
CA TYR A 154 17.31 -9.32 -8.64
C TYR A 154 17.54 -8.53 -9.93
N ALA A 155 18.64 -8.78 -10.64
CA ALA A 155 18.98 -8.06 -11.87
C ALA A 155 17.90 -8.24 -12.96
N GLU A 156 17.29 -9.42 -13.08
CA GLU A 156 16.16 -9.65 -13.99
C GLU A 156 14.98 -8.71 -13.67
N GLN A 157 14.57 -8.64 -12.41
CA GLN A 157 13.43 -7.81 -12.03
C GLN A 157 13.74 -6.31 -12.07
N VAL A 158 14.96 -5.92 -11.68
CA VAL A 158 15.44 -4.54 -11.78
C VAL A 158 15.39 -4.09 -13.23
N GLN A 159 15.91 -4.89 -14.16
CA GLN A 159 15.87 -4.56 -15.59
C GLN A 159 14.42 -4.41 -16.08
N ALA A 160 13.52 -5.33 -15.71
CA ALA A 160 12.12 -5.24 -16.11
C ALA A 160 11.42 -3.96 -15.61
N VAL A 161 11.76 -3.50 -14.40
CA VAL A 161 11.24 -2.24 -13.84
C VAL A 161 11.81 -1.03 -14.57
N GLN A 162 13.13 -1.01 -14.82
CA GLN A 162 13.79 0.09 -15.54
C GLN A 162 13.31 0.19 -16.99
N ASP A 163 13.16 -0.93 -17.70
CA ASP A 163 12.64 -0.99 -19.07
C ASP A 163 11.21 -0.45 -19.17
N ALA A 164 10.41 -0.64 -18.12
CA ALA A 164 9.06 -0.06 -18.03
C ALA A 164 9.08 1.45 -17.77
N GLY A 165 10.22 2.02 -17.36
CA GLY A 165 10.37 3.44 -17.05
C GLY A 165 9.92 3.83 -15.63
N ALA A 166 9.84 2.89 -14.70
CA ALA A 166 9.51 3.15 -13.30
C ALA A 166 10.77 3.21 -12.41
N GLN A 167 10.71 3.99 -11.32
CA GLN A 167 11.78 3.99 -10.31
C GLN A 167 11.81 2.63 -9.60
N VAL A 168 13.00 2.06 -9.40
CA VAL A 168 13.15 0.77 -8.73
C VAL A 168 12.96 0.92 -7.22
N ILE A 169 12.11 0.07 -6.64
CA ILE A 169 12.07 -0.23 -5.21
C ILE A 169 12.73 -1.60 -5.02
N LEU A 170 13.94 -1.63 -4.43
CA LEU A 170 14.62 -2.89 -4.09
C LEU A 170 13.95 -3.52 -2.88
N MET A 171 13.09 -4.50 -3.13
CA MET A 171 12.36 -5.26 -2.14
C MET A 171 13.29 -6.21 -1.37
N ALA A 172 12.92 -6.53 -0.14
CA ALA A 172 13.55 -7.61 0.61
C ALA A 172 13.37 -8.98 -0.07
N SER A 173 14.36 -9.86 0.05
CA SER A 173 14.41 -11.17 -0.58
C SER A 173 14.34 -12.30 0.44
N ARG A 174 13.32 -13.17 0.32
CA ARG A 174 13.23 -14.40 1.13
C ARG A 174 14.43 -15.32 0.91
N GLN A 175 14.90 -15.40 -0.34
CA GLN A 175 16.06 -16.21 -0.73
C GLN A 175 17.35 -15.69 -0.10
N LEU A 176 17.57 -14.37 -0.10
CA LEU A 176 18.72 -13.77 0.57
C LEU A 176 18.65 -13.96 2.08
N ALA A 177 17.49 -13.74 2.69
CA ALA A 177 17.29 -13.95 4.13
C ALA A 177 17.63 -15.39 4.57
N ALA A 178 17.34 -16.38 3.72
CA ALA A 178 17.66 -17.78 3.98
C ALA A 178 19.14 -18.15 3.74
N LEU A 179 19.82 -17.47 2.81
CA LEU A 179 21.19 -17.81 2.40
C LEU A 179 22.28 -17.03 3.14
N ALA A 180 22.01 -15.79 3.52
CA ALA A 180 22.99 -14.92 4.14
C ALA A 180 23.46 -15.45 5.51
N ARG A 181 24.77 -15.42 5.75
CA ARG A 181 25.41 -15.84 7.00
C ARG A 181 25.71 -14.67 7.93
N GLY A 182 25.54 -13.44 7.44
CA GLY A 182 25.80 -12.21 8.18
C GLY A 182 25.62 -10.97 7.30
N PRO A 183 25.86 -9.77 7.86
CA PRO A 183 25.65 -8.50 7.17
C PRO A 183 26.48 -8.35 5.89
N GLU A 184 27.69 -8.91 5.86
CA GLU A 184 28.60 -8.86 4.69
C GLU A 184 27.96 -9.44 3.41
N ASP A 185 27.19 -10.53 3.53
CA ASP A 185 26.51 -11.15 2.39
C ASP A 185 25.40 -10.22 1.84
N TYR A 186 24.74 -9.42 2.70
CA TYR A 186 23.79 -8.40 2.27
C TYR A 186 24.51 -7.25 1.56
N HIS A 187 25.64 -6.79 2.10
CA HIS A 187 26.43 -5.71 1.49
C HIS A 187 26.98 -6.12 0.12
N GLU A 188 27.44 -7.37 -0.03
CA GLU A 188 27.88 -7.90 -1.33
C GLU A 188 26.74 -7.86 -2.35
N VAL A 189 25.57 -8.40 -2.00
CA VAL A 189 24.42 -8.47 -2.92
C VAL A 189 23.91 -7.08 -3.27
N TYR A 190 23.61 -6.25 -2.27
CA TYR A 190 23.07 -4.91 -2.52
C TYR A 190 24.09 -4.00 -3.19
N GLY A 191 25.37 -4.07 -2.83
CA GLY A 191 26.43 -3.28 -3.48
C GLY A 191 26.57 -3.60 -4.97
N ARG A 192 26.49 -4.89 -5.34
CA ARG A 192 26.47 -5.31 -6.75
C ARG A 192 25.24 -4.80 -7.50
N LEU A 193 24.07 -4.79 -6.88
CA LEU A 193 22.83 -4.27 -7.49
C LEU A 193 22.90 -2.75 -7.67
N LEU A 194 23.32 -2.02 -6.64
CA LEU A 194 23.43 -0.56 -6.64
C LEU A 194 24.49 -0.05 -7.65
N ALA A 195 25.49 -0.86 -7.97
CA ALA A 195 26.44 -0.57 -9.04
C ALA A 195 25.83 -0.66 -10.45
N GLN A 196 24.74 -1.41 -10.63
CA GLN A 196 24.13 -1.72 -11.93
C GLN A 196 22.88 -0.88 -12.25
N VAL A 197 22.23 -0.28 -11.25
CA VAL A 197 21.02 0.53 -11.46
C VAL A 197 21.29 1.83 -12.22
N ASP A 198 20.37 2.18 -13.11
CA ASP A 198 20.45 3.36 -13.99
C ASP A 198 20.24 4.67 -13.22
N GLY A 199 19.51 4.63 -12.10
CA GLY A 199 19.20 5.79 -11.26
C GLY A 199 18.98 5.44 -9.79
N PRO A 200 18.75 6.45 -8.94
CA PRO A 200 18.54 6.24 -7.51
C PRO A 200 17.32 5.36 -7.20
N VAL A 201 17.53 4.33 -6.38
CA VAL A 201 16.48 3.38 -5.98
C VAL A 201 15.92 3.69 -4.61
N ILE A 202 14.76 3.12 -4.29
CA ILE A 202 14.22 3.09 -2.94
C ILE A 202 14.53 1.71 -2.34
N LEU A 203 15.25 1.66 -1.22
CA LEU A 203 15.41 0.40 -0.48
C LEU A 203 14.14 0.11 0.32
N HIS A 204 13.81 -1.17 0.52
CA HIS A 204 12.64 -1.57 1.31
C HIS A 204 13.03 -2.60 2.38
N TRP A 205 12.94 -2.18 3.65
CA TRP A 205 13.05 -3.05 4.81
C TRP A 205 11.66 -3.47 5.28
N LEU A 206 11.27 -4.70 4.93
CA LEU A 206 10.00 -5.30 5.33
C LEU A 206 10.19 -6.20 6.56
N GLY A 207 9.44 -5.94 7.62
CA GLY A 207 9.53 -6.69 8.87
C GLY A 207 8.79 -8.05 8.87
N PRO A 208 9.12 -8.93 9.83
CA PRO A 208 8.57 -10.29 9.89
C PRO A 208 7.07 -10.38 10.21
N MET A 209 6.44 -9.30 10.68
CA MET A 209 4.98 -9.23 10.84
C MET A 209 4.23 -9.22 9.50
N PHE A 210 4.86 -8.71 8.45
CA PHE A 210 4.37 -8.73 7.08
C PHE A 210 4.81 -9.99 6.33
N ASP A 211 6.05 -10.44 6.57
CA ASP A 211 6.57 -11.65 5.95
C ASP A 211 7.51 -12.41 6.91
N PRO A 212 7.03 -13.48 7.57
CA PRO A 212 7.82 -14.23 8.54
C PRO A 212 9.13 -14.83 7.99
N ALA A 213 9.24 -14.99 6.65
CA ALA A 213 10.45 -15.50 6.01
C ALA A 213 11.58 -14.46 5.95
N LEU A 214 11.32 -13.19 6.27
CA LEU A 214 12.30 -12.10 6.30
C LEU A 214 12.89 -11.83 7.70
N ARG A 215 12.60 -12.70 8.68
CA ARG A 215 13.17 -12.56 10.02
C ARG A 215 14.70 -12.57 9.97
N GLY A 216 15.32 -11.61 10.65
CA GLY A 216 16.77 -11.43 10.66
C GLY A 216 17.35 -10.70 9.44
N TYR A 217 16.50 -10.03 8.64
CA TYR A 217 16.96 -9.24 7.49
C TYR A 217 18.05 -8.24 7.89
N TRP A 218 19.05 -8.05 7.03
CA TRP A 218 20.31 -7.34 7.29
C TRP A 218 21.32 -8.05 8.21
N GLY A 219 21.07 -9.33 8.53
CA GLY A 219 22.05 -10.22 9.17
C GLY A 219 21.94 -10.32 10.69
N SER A 220 20.89 -9.77 11.30
CA SER A 220 20.64 -9.87 12.74
C SER A 220 19.15 -9.80 13.06
N GLU A 221 18.71 -10.56 14.07
CA GLU A 221 17.36 -10.38 14.67
C GLU A 221 17.32 -9.20 15.66
N ASP A 222 18.49 -8.74 16.14
CA ASP A 222 18.59 -7.49 16.91
C ASP A 222 18.49 -6.29 15.96
N ILE A 223 17.40 -5.53 16.10
CA ILE A 223 17.08 -4.40 15.20
C ILE A 223 18.17 -3.35 15.22
N ALA A 224 18.79 -3.05 16.37
CA ALA A 224 19.87 -2.06 16.44
C ALA A 224 21.07 -2.50 15.57
N THR A 225 21.53 -3.75 15.72
CA THR A 225 22.61 -4.32 14.91
C THR A 225 22.26 -4.34 13.41
N ALA A 226 21.03 -4.73 13.05
CA ALA A 226 20.56 -4.71 11.67
C ALA A 226 20.54 -3.27 11.09
N THR A 227 20.22 -2.29 11.92
CA THR A 227 20.23 -0.87 11.56
C THR A 227 21.63 -0.36 11.27
N ASP A 228 22.62 -0.71 12.09
CA ASP A 228 24.01 -0.31 11.88
C ASP A 228 24.57 -0.88 10.57
N SER A 229 24.24 -2.15 10.28
CA SER A 229 24.55 -2.80 8.99
C SER A 229 23.92 -2.06 7.81
N LEU A 230 22.63 -1.75 7.90
CA LEU A 230 21.93 -1.00 6.86
C LEU A 230 22.53 0.41 6.67
N LEU A 231 22.80 1.15 7.74
CA LEU A 231 23.37 2.49 7.68
C LEU A 231 24.74 2.49 7.00
N THR A 232 25.55 1.47 7.24
CA THR A 232 26.84 1.29 6.55
C THR A 232 26.65 1.24 5.03
N LEU A 233 25.74 0.37 4.55
CA LEU A 233 25.38 0.28 3.13
C LEU A 233 24.85 1.62 2.57
N LEU A 234 23.97 2.29 3.32
CA LEU A 234 23.38 3.57 2.93
C LEU A 234 24.46 4.67 2.75
N HIS A 235 25.45 4.73 3.66
CA HIS A 235 26.56 5.68 3.56
C HIS A 235 27.46 5.39 2.36
N GLU A 236 27.78 4.12 2.10
CA GLU A 236 28.66 3.71 1.00
C GLU A 236 28.04 3.98 -0.37
N HIS A 237 26.72 3.82 -0.50
CA HIS A 237 26.02 3.90 -1.77
C HIS A 237 25.05 5.08 -1.88
N ALA A 238 25.22 6.13 -1.07
CA ALA A 238 24.26 7.24 -0.96
C ALA A 238 23.83 7.85 -2.31
N SER A 239 24.74 7.97 -3.27
CA SER A 239 24.43 8.52 -4.61
C SER A 239 23.48 7.66 -5.46
N LYS A 240 23.29 6.39 -5.09
CA LYS A 240 22.43 5.42 -5.79
C LYS A 240 21.12 5.16 -5.06
N ILE A 241 20.85 5.88 -3.97
CA ILE A 241 19.71 5.63 -3.10
C ILE A 241 18.92 6.94 -2.93
N ASP A 242 17.69 6.94 -3.45
CA ASP A 242 16.74 8.05 -3.22
C ASP A 242 16.22 8.03 -1.79
N GLY A 243 15.93 6.84 -1.26
CA GLY A 243 15.44 6.69 0.09
C GLY A 243 15.33 5.24 0.54
N ILE A 244 14.84 5.08 1.76
CA ILE A 244 14.48 3.78 2.32
C ILE A 244 13.07 3.82 2.90
N LYS A 245 12.27 2.82 2.53
CA LYS A 245 11.03 2.47 3.21
C LYS A 245 11.30 1.49 4.34
N VAL A 246 10.79 1.79 5.53
CA VAL A 246 10.88 0.90 6.71
C VAL A 246 9.48 0.51 7.18
N SER A 247 9.20 -0.79 7.18
CA SER A 247 7.92 -1.38 7.59
C SER A 247 8.14 -2.33 8.77
N LEU A 248 8.48 -1.74 9.92
CA LEU A 248 8.67 -2.46 11.19
C LEU A 248 7.57 -2.16 12.24
N LEU A 249 6.66 -1.22 11.97
CA LEU A 249 5.62 -0.77 12.90
C LEU A 249 6.21 -0.32 14.26
N ASP A 250 7.34 0.38 14.20
CA ASP A 250 8.07 0.94 15.35
C ASP A 250 8.48 2.38 15.02
N ALA A 251 7.61 3.32 15.38
CA ALA A 251 7.80 4.75 15.17
C ALA A 251 9.08 5.29 15.82
N GLU A 252 9.46 4.78 17.00
CA GLU A 252 10.65 5.26 17.72
C GLU A 252 11.93 4.80 17.03
N HIS A 253 11.94 3.57 16.51
CA HIS A 253 13.03 3.09 15.66
C HIS A 253 13.12 3.90 14.37
N GLU A 254 11.99 4.19 13.71
CA GLU A 254 11.95 5.02 12.50
C GLU A 254 12.55 6.42 12.75
N ILE A 255 12.17 7.08 13.86
CA ILE A 255 12.69 8.40 14.23
C ILE A 255 14.21 8.36 14.43
N ARG A 256 14.73 7.34 15.13
CA ARG A 256 16.19 7.18 15.34
C ARG A 256 16.92 6.95 14.02
N LEU A 257 16.39 6.09 13.16
CA LEU A 257 16.98 5.82 11.84
C LEU A 257 16.99 7.07 10.97
N ARG A 258 15.87 7.82 10.91
CA ARG A 258 15.77 9.08 10.16
C ARG A 258 16.88 10.06 10.53
N ALA A 259 17.17 10.20 11.82
CA ALA A 259 18.21 11.10 12.32
C ALA A 259 19.63 10.66 11.94
N ALA A 260 19.83 9.37 11.66
CA ALA A 260 21.11 8.78 11.29
C ALA A 260 21.31 8.66 9.76
N LEU A 261 20.30 8.97 8.94
CA LEU A 261 20.41 8.82 7.49
C LEU A 261 21.48 9.76 6.89
N PRO A 262 22.22 9.30 5.86
CA PRO A 262 23.07 10.17 5.05
C PRO A 262 22.27 11.32 4.43
N ALA A 263 22.90 12.49 4.31
CA ALA A 263 22.28 13.65 3.68
C ALA A 263 21.81 13.31 2.25
N GLY A 264 20.57 13.67 1.92
CA GLY A 264 19.97 13.43 0.61
C GLY A 264 19.18 12.12 0.50
N ILE A 265 19.34 11.18 1.45
CA ILE A 265 18.53 9.96 1.50
C ILE A 265 17.22 10.24 2.25
N ARG A 266 16.10 9.97 1.59
CA ARG A 266 14.76 10.09 2.19
C ARG A 266 14.46 8.92 3.09
N LEU A 267 13.74 9.18 4.18
CA LEU A 267 13.02 8.14 4.89
C LEU A 267 11.57 8.14 4.41
N TYR A 268 11.13 7.03 3.82
CA TYR A 268 9.73 6.79 3.52
C TYR A 268 9.12 5.99 4.68
N THR A 269 8.19 6.59 5.42
CA THR A 269 7.48 5.81 6.43
C THR A 269 6.70 4.69 5.76
N GLY A 270 6.91 3.47 6.26
CA GLY A 270 6.12 2.29 5.97
C GLY A 270 5.33 1.84 7.18
N ASP A 271 5.15 2.74 8.16
CA ASP A 271 4.44 2.52 9.41
C ASP A 271 2.98 2.97 9.28
N ASP A 272 2.10 2.01 8.98
CA ASP A 272 0.67 2.25 8.85
C ASP A 272 -0.05 2.49 10.20
N PHE A 273 0.65 2.47 11.35
CA PHE A 273 0.10 2.74 12.68
C PHE A 273 0.33 4.18 13.16
N ASP A 274 1.48 4.75 12.80
CA ASP A 274 1.95 6.04 13.31
C ASP A 274 2.25 7.07 12.19
N TYR A 275 1.86 6.77 10.94
CA TYR A 275 2.11 7.63 9.78
C TYR A 275 1.77 9.12 9.97
N PRO A 276 0.68 9.58 10.65
CA PRO A 276 0.39 11.00 10.68
C PRO A 276 1.48 11.80 11.40
N ARG A 277 1.96 11.32 12.55
CA ARG A 277 3.04 12.00 13.29
C ARG A 277 4.38 11.89 12.59
N LEU A 278 4.67 10.74 11.97
CA LEU A 278 5.93 10.51 11.27
C LEU A 278 6.07 11.40 10.03
N ILE A 279 4.96 11.55 9.28
CA ILE A 279 4.89 12.42 8.09
C ILE A 279 4.90 13.89 8.49
N LYS A 280 4.08 14.31 9.47
CA LYS A 280 4.10 15.71 9.96
C LYS A 280 5.51 16.09 10.41
N GLY A 281 6.16 15.16 11.09
CA GLY A 281 7.49 15.32 11.64
C GLY A 281 7.47 15.87 13.05
N GLU A 282 8.57 15.65 13.76
CA GLU A 282 8.78 16.10 15.13
C GLU A 282 10.21 16.68 15.21
N SER A 283 10.39 17.75 15.98
CA SER A 283 11.70 18.39 16.20
C SER A 283 12.45 18.78 14.91
N GLY A 284 11.71 19.20 13.88
CA GLY A 284 12.29 19.67 12.61
C GLY A 284 12.71 18.58 11.63
N ALA A 285 12.42 17.30 11.92
CA ALA A 285 12.65 16.18 10.99
C ALA A 285 11.33 15.46 10.68
N SER A 286 11.14 15.08 9.42
CA SER A 286 9.92 14.44 8.92
C SER A 286 10.23 13.30 7.95
N SER A 287 9.35 12.31 7.89
CA SER A 287 9.40 11.23 6.90
C SER A 287 8.56 11.59 5.68
N ASP A 288 9.02 11.21 4.49
CA ASP A 288 8.16 11.03 3.31
C ASP A 288 7.29 9.77 3.51
N ALA A 289 6.41 9.41 2.57
CA ALA A 289 5.46 8.32 2.75
C ALA A 289 5.49 7.29 1.61
N LEU A 290 5.47 6.00 1.96
CA LEU A 290 5.18 4.89 1.05
C LEU A 290 4.34 3.86 1.79
N LEU A 291 3.02 4.07 1.81
CA LEU A 291 2.10 3.41 2.74
C LEU A 291 1.05 2.56 2.03
N GLY A 292 0.66 1.45 2.65
CA GLY A 292 -0.47 0.65 2.18
C GLY A 292 -1.79 1.33 2.51
N VAL A 293 -1.91 1.92 3.71
CA VAL A 293 -3.13 2.62 4.15
C VAL A 293 -3.50 3.77 3.23
N PHE A 294 -2.54 4.43 2.59
CA PHE A 294 -2.81 5.50 1.61
C PHE A 294 -3.63 5.04 0.41
N ALA A 295 -3.62 3.75 0.06
CA ALA A 295 -4.57 3.22 -0.93
C ALA A 295 -6.01 3.15 -0.40
N ALA A 296 -6.21 2.92 0.89
CA ALA A 296 -7.54 2.92 1.50
C ALA A 296 -8.09 4.31 1.82
N ILE A 297 -7.20 5.30 2.00
CA ILE A 297 -7.55 6.65 2.48
C ILE A 297 -7.16 7.77 1.51
N ALA A 298 -6.94 7.46 0.23
CA ALA A 298 -6.33 8.38 -0.74
C ALA A 298 -6.90 9.81 -0.74
N PRO A 299 -8.24 10.03 -0.69
CA PRO A 299 -8.80 11.38 -0.63
C PRO A 299 -8.41 12.14 0.65
N ALA A 300 -8.46 11.48 1.81
CA ALA A 300 -8.09 12.06 3.09
C ALA A 300 -6.58 12.32 3.19
N ALA A 301 -5.75 11.35 2.78
CA ALA A 301 -4.29 11.52 2.73
C ALA A 301 -3.89 12.70 1.84
N SER A 302 -4.50 12.81 0.66
CA SER A 302 -4.27 13.93 -0.25
C SER A 302 -4.66 15.27 0.40
N ALA A 303 -5.86 15.37 0.95
CA ALA A 303 -6.34 16.60 1.58
C ALA A 303 -5.45 17.03 2.75
N ALA A 304 -5.03 16.09 3.59
CA ALA A 304 -4.14 16.35 4.72
C ALA A 304 -2.77 16.85 4.25
N LEU A 305 -2.12 16.17 3.29
CA LEU A 305 -0.82 16.58 2.78
C LEU A 305 -0.86 17.99 2.15
N HIS A 306 -1.97 18.36 1.53
CA HIS A 306 -2.18 19.72 1.02
C HIS A 306 -2.44 20.76 2.12
N ALA A 307 -3.00 20.37 3.26
CA ALA A 307 -3.06 21.24 4.44
C ALA A 307 -1.66 21.46 5.02
N LEU A 308 -0.84 20.40 5.10
CA LEU A 308 0.56 20.48 5.55
C LEU A 308 1.40 21.39 4.65
N ASP A 309 1.19 21.34 3.33
CA ASP A 309 1.80 22.25 2.35
C ASP A 309 1.52 23.74 2.60
N LYS A 310 0.42 24.06 3.30
CA LYS A 310 0.01 25.42 3.67
C LYS A 310 0.44 25.78 5.09
N GLY A 311 1.12 24.89 5.80
CA GLY A 311 1.45 25.03 7.22
C GLY A 311 0.24 24.88 8.15
N ASP A 312 -0.86 24.30 7.67
CA ASP A 312 -2.07 24.08 8.47
C ASP A 312 -2.05 22.68 9.10
N GLU A 313 -1.23 22.55 10.15
CA GLU A 313 -1.09 21.30 10.91
C GLU A 313 -2.38 20.91 11.64
N ALA A 314 -3.23 21.88 12.02
CA ALA A 314 -4.49 21.59 12.69
C ALA A 314 -5.48 20.88 11.76
N THR A 315 -5.61 21.34 10.51
CA THR A 315 -6.42 20.66 9.50
C THR A 315 -5.81 19.31 9.12
N TYR A 316 -4.47 19.22 9.00
CA TYR A 316 -3.79 17.95 8.79
C TYR A 316 -4.16 16.91 9.86
N ASP A 317 -4.06 17.29 11.13
CA ASP A 317 -4.38 16.42 12.27
C ASP A 317 -5.86 16.03 12.28
N ALA A 318 -6.77 17.00 12.10
CA ALA A 318 -8.21 16.75 12.08
C ALA A 318 -8.65 15.77 10.97
N ILE A 319 -7.94 15.76 9.84
CA ILE A 319 -8.22 14.84 8.73
C ILE A 319 -7.67 13.44 9.01
N LEU A 320 -6.42 13.31 9.50
CA LEU A 320 -5.78 12.01 9.63
C LEU A 320 -6.05 11.30 10.96
N GLU A 321 -6.29 12.02 12.05
CA GLU A 321 -6.53 11.41 13.36
C GLU A 321 -7.67 10.36 13.33
N PRO A 322 -8.84 10.63 12.71
CA PRO A 322 -9.91 9.64 12.58
C PRO A 322 -9.55 8.41 11.73
N THR A 323 -8.53 8.51 10.86
CA THR A 323 -8.10 7.43 9.97
C THR A 323 -7.14 6.44 10.66
N VAL A 324 -6.54 6.82 11.80
CA VAL A 324 -5.58 5.96 12.54
C VAL A 324 -6.24 4.71 13.12
N PRO A 325 -7.41 4.77 13.80
CA PRO A 325 -8.08 3.57 14.28
C PRO A 325 -8.41 2.58 13.15
N LEU A 326 -8.88 3.08 12.01
CA LEU A 326 -9.09 2.27 10.81
C LEU A 326 -7.79 1.60 10.38
N ALA A 327 -6.72 2.36 10.20
CA ALA A 327 -5.42 1.84 9.77
C ALA A 327 -4.94 0.71 10.68
N LYS A 328 -4.92 0.94 12.00
CA LYS A 328 -4.53 -0.06 13.00
C LYS A 328 -5.40 -1.31 12.93
N HIS A 329 -6.70 -1.16 12.66
CA HIS A 329 -7.62 -2.29 12.51
C HIS A 329 -7.36 -3.09 11.23
N LEU A 330 -7.17 -2.43 10.07
CA LEU A 330 -6.85 -3.13 8.82
C LEU A 330 -5.55 -3.94 8.96
N PHE A 331 -4.55 -3.36 9.62
CA PHE A 331 -3.21 -3.93 9.82
C PHE A 331 -3.05 -4.76 11.11
N ALA A 332 -4.15 -5.04 11.82
CA ALA A 332 -4.14 -5.87 13.02
C ALA A 332 -3.61 -7.30 12.74
N ALA A 333 -3.04 -7.95 13.75
CA ALA A 333 -2.53 -9.32 13.61
C ALA A 333 -3.64 -10.31 13.16
N PRO A 334 -3.35 -11.29 12.29
CA PRO A 334 -2.14 -11.43 11.45
C PRO A 334 -2.03 -10.32 10.39
N THR A 335 -0.96 -9.52 10.45
CA THR A 335 -0.83 -8.25 9.73
C THR A 335 -0.85 -8.43 8.21
N TYR A 336 -0.21 -9.47 7.68
CA TYR A 336 -0.10 -9.76 6.24
C TYR A 336 -1.45 -9.93 5.49
N TYR A 337 -2.60 -9.95 6.18
CA TYR A 337 -3.93 -9.88 5.57
C TYR A 337 -4.54 -8.46 5.51
N TYR A 338 -3.79 -7.40 5.78
CA TYR A 338 -4.31 -6.01 5.71
C TYR A 338 -4.88 -5.65 4.34
N LYS A 339 -4.29 -6.19 3.27
CA LYS A 339 -4.73 -6.05 1.88
C LYS A 339 -6.19 -6.48 1.65
N THR A 340 -6.71 -7.42 2.44
CA THR A 340 -8.15 -7.77 2.41
C THR A 340 -9.01 -6.58 2.83
N GLY A 341 -8.58 -5.84 3.84
CA GLY A 341 -9.23 -4.62 4.28
C GLY A 341 -9.15 -3.48 3.26
N ILE A 342 -8.00 -3.31 2.60
CA ILE A 342 -7.84 -2.32 1.53
C ILE A 342 -8.78 -2.63 0.35
N ALA A 343 -8.82 -3.88 -0.10
CA ALA A 343 -9.73 -4.32 -1.17
C ALA A 343 -11.21 -4.19 -0.75
N LEU A 344 -11.54 -4.41 0.53
CA LEU A 344 -12.88 -4.16 1.05
C LEU A 344 -13.26 -2.69 0.86
N LEU A 345 -12.42 -1.76 1.29
CA LEU A 345 -12.71 -0.33 1.19
C LEU A 345 -12.77 0.15 -0.26
N ALA A 346 -11.91 -0.38 -1.14
CA ALA A 346 -11.99 -0.13 -2.58
C ALA A 346 -13.33 -0.63 -3.16
N TRP A 347 -13.80 -1.81 -2.74
CA TRP A 347 -15.10 -2.33 -3.14
C TRP A 347 -16.24 -1.54 -2.53
N LEU A 348 -16.21 -1.13 -1.27
CA LEU A 348 -17.30 -0.33 -0.69
C LEU A 348 -17.46 1.03 -1.42
N ASN A 349 -16.35 1.62 -1.89
CA ASN A 349 -16.32 2.93 -2.54
C ASN A 349 -16.44 2.92 -4.07
N GLY A 350 -16.79 1.80 -4.71
CA GLY A 350 -16.99 1.82 -6.18
C GLY A 350 -15.74 1.58 -7.01
N HIS A 351 -14.56 1.46 -6.40
CA HIS A 351 -13.29 1.34 -7.12
C HIS A 351 -13.02 -0.05 -7.69
N GLN A 352 -13.73 -1.08 -7.22
CA GLN A 352 -13.76 -2.39 -7.85
C GLN A 352 -15.21 -2.93 -7.93
N PRO A 353 -15.55 -3.71 -8.96
CA PRO A 353 -16.92 -4.17 -9.19
C PRO A 353 -17.39 -5.22 -8.16
N GLY A 354 -16.48 -6.08 -7.68
CA GLY A 354 -16.75 -7.13 -6.69
C GLY A 354 -15.61 -7.27 -5.68
N PHE A 355 -15.81 -8.03 -4.60
CA PHE A 355 -14.82 -8.20 -3.53
C PHE A 355 -13.82 -9.37 -3.76
N THR A 356 -13.84 -10.01 -4.94
CA THR A 356 -12.89 -11.08 -5.28
C THR A 356 -11.46 -10.56 -5.29
N MET A 357 -10.52 -11.33 -4.73
CA MET A 357 -9.10 -11.03 -4.71
C MET A 357 -8.30 -12.18 -5.33
N VAL A 358 -7.08 -11.89 -5.76
CA VAL A 358 -6.14 -12.90 -6.26
C VAL A 358 -5.87 -13.91 -5.14
N GLY A 359 -5.74 -15.19 -5.48
CA GLY A 359 -5.47 -16.25 -4.51
C GLY A 359 -6.56 -16.46 -3.45
N GLY A 360 -7.78 -15.96 -3.68
CA GLY A 360 -8.90 -16.09 -2.76
C GLY A 360 -8.78 -15.28 -1.46
N LEU A 361 -7.90 -14.26 -1.42
CA LEU A 361 -7.58 -13.54 -0.19
C LEU A 361 -8.70 -12.66 0.38
N GLN A 362 -9.86 -12.57 -0.28
CA GLN A 362 -11.06 -11.96 0.29
C GLN A 362 -11.52 -12.65 1.59
N SER A 363 -11.15 -13.92 1.80
CA SER A 363 -11.42 -14.65 3.05
C SER A 363 -10.33 -14.49 4.12
N GLY A 364 -9.34 -13.59 3.91
CA GLY A 364 -8.22 -13.38 4.84
C GLY A 364 -8.63 -12.73 6.17
N ARG A 365 -9.85 -12.19 6.27
CA ARG A 365 -10.40 -11.56 7.47
C ARG A 365 -11.81 -12.10 7.75
N SER A 366 -12.18 -12.14 9.03
CA SER A 366 -13.52 -12.57 9.45
C SER A 366 -14.57 -11.52 9.11
N VAL A 367 -15.84 -11.93 8.99
CA VAL A 367 -16.96 -11.00 8.74
C VAL A 367 -17.07 -9.92 9.83
N VAL A 368 -16.77 -10.25 11.09
CA VAL A 368 -16.75 -9.29 12.20
C VAL A 368 -15.64 -8.25 12.02
N HIS A 369 -14.46 -8.67 11.55
CA HIS A 369 -13.36 -7.76 11.24
C HIS A 369 -13.74 -6.81 10.09
N LEU A 370 -14.35 -7.32 9.03
CA LEU A 370 -14.81 -6.51 7.89
C LEU A 370 -15.95 -5.54 8.30
N ALA A 371 -16.84 -5.95 9.19
CA ALA A 371 -17.88 -5.08 9.74
C ALA A 371 -17.31 -3.95 10.60
N GLU A 372 -16.26 -4.21 11.37
CA GLU A 372 -15.57 -3.16 12.12
C GLU A 372 -14.79 -2.22 11.21
N ALA A 373 -14.16 -2.74 10.15
CA ALA A 373 -13.51 -1.90 9.13
C ALA A 373 -14.52 -0.94 8.47
N PHE A 374 -15.76 -1.40 8.22
CA PHE A 374 -16.84 -0.55 7.73
C PHE A 374 -17.17 0.58 8.73
N ARG A 375 -17.35 0.28 10.02
CA ARG A 375 -17.64 1.30 11.06
C ARG A 375 -16.54 2.35 11.17
N LEU A 376 -15.28 1.91 11.12
CA LEU A 376 -14.13 2.79 11.22
C LEU A 376 -13.94 3.63 9.94
N ALA A 377 -14.21 3.07 8.77
CA ALA A 377 -14.21 3.81 7.51
C ALA A 377 -15.31 4.89 7.47
N ASP A 378 -16.51 4.55 7.95
CA ASP A 378 -17.59 5.51 8.14
C ASP A 378 -17.16 6.62 9.10
N THR A 379 -16.68 6.27 10.30
CA THR A 379 -16.21 7.26 11.30
C THR A 379 -15.14 8.20 10.71
N ALA A 380 -14.23 7.67 9.89
CA ALA A 380 -13.17 8.43 9.23
C ALA A 380 -13.64 9.26 8.01
N GLY A 381 -14.92 9.18 7.61
CA GLY A 381 -15.44 9.92 6.46
C GLY A 381 -14.98 9.35 5.11
N LEU A 382 -14.68 8.05 5.05
CA LEU A 382 -14.08 7.39 3.89
C LEU A 382 -15.08 6.56 3.07
N LEU A 383 -16.37 6.63 3.39
CA LEU A 383 -17.45 6.05 2.58
C LEU A 383 -18.06 7.17 1.72
N ALA A 384 -17.60 7.27 0.47
CA ALA A 384 -17.98 8.36 -0.43
C ALA A 384 -19.47 8.31 -0.83
N GLU A 385 -20.00 7.10 -0.99
CA GLU A 385 -21.38 6.82 -1.43
C GLU A 385 -22.04 5.89 -0.37
N PRO A 386 -22.62 6.43 0.72
CA PRO A 386 -23.12 5.63 1.83
C PRO A 386 -24.14 4.55 1.43
N GLU A 387 -25.03 4.86 0.49
CA GLU A 387 -26.02 3.89 0.00
C GLU A 387 -25.36 2.70 -0.70
N LEU A 388 -24.36 2.95 -1.55
CA LEU A 388 -23.58 1.91 -2.23
C LEU A 388 -22.82 1.06 -1.21
N ALA A 389 -22.16 1.70 -0.26
CA ALA A 389 -21.41 1.03 0.79
C ALA A 389 -22.32 0.13 1.64
N VAL A 390 -23.50 0.63 2.06
CA VAL A 390 -24.50 -0.14 2.80
C VAL A 390 -25.03 -1.31 1.98
N SER A 391 -25.37 -1.09 0.71
CA SER A 391 -25.87 -2.16 -0.17
C SER A 391 -24.84 -3.27 -0.34
N ARG A 392 -23.56 -2.93 -0.51
CA ARG A 392 -22.46 -3.89 -0.65
C ARG A 392 -22.18 -4.62 0.65
N MET A 393 -22.12 -3.89 1.76
CA MET A 393 -21.90 -4.50 3.07
C MET A 393 -23.03 -5.48 3.44
N ARG A 394 -24.30 -5.13 3.19
CA ARG A 394 -25.44 -6.06 3.36
C ARG A 394 -25.29 -7.32 2.52
N CYS A 395 -24.93 -7.18 1.24
CA CYS A 395 -24.68 -8.34 0.38
C CYS A 395 -23.60 -9.28 0.95
N LEU A 396 -22.52 -8.74 1.52
CA LEU A 396 -21.49 -9.53 2.20
C LEU A 396 -22.04 -10.23 3.46
N LEU A 397 -22.85 -9.54 4.26
CA LEU A 397 -23.46 -10.10 5.47
C LEU A 397 -24.48 -11.19 5.17
N ASP A 398 -25.30 -11.02 4.14
CA ASP A 398 -26.25 -12.01 3.63
C ASP A 398 -25.51 -13.28 3.17
N LEU A 399 -24.45 -13.10 2.38
CA LEU A 399 -23.60 -14.20 1.92
C LEU A 399 -22.95 -14.95 3.09
N ALA A 400 -22.53 -14.22 4.13
CA ALA A 400 -21.96 -14.78 5.35
C ALA A 400 -23.00 -15.40 6.29
N GLY A 401 -24.31 -15.24 6.01
CA GLY A 401 -25.40 -15.77 6.82
C GLY A 401 -25.66 -15.02 8.13
N VAL A 402 -25.26 -13.74 8.22
CA VAL A 402 -25.38 -12.90 9.42
C VAL A 402 -26.74 -12.22 9.54
N ASP A 403 -27.37 -11.84 8.43
CA ASP A 403 -28.64 -11.08 8.42
C ASP A 403 -29.90 -11.98 8.62
N ARG A 404 -29.74 -13.11 9.32
CA ARG A 404 -30.81 -14.09 9.59
C ARG A 404 -31.46 -13.94 10.96
#